data_AF-A0A964QXR9-F1
#
_entry.id   AF-A0A964QXR9-F1
#
_cell.length_a   1.000
_cell.length_b   1.000
_cell.length_c   1.000
_cell.angle_alpha   90.00
_cell.angle_beta   90.00
_cell.angle_gamma   90.00
#
_symmetry.space_group_name_H-M   'P 1'
#
loop_
_entity.id
_entity.type
_entity.pdbx_description
1 polymer ?
#
loop_
_entity_poly.entity_id
_entity_poly.type
_entity_poly.pdbx_seq_one_letter_code
_entity_poly.pdbx_strand_id
1 'polypeptide(L)' 'MERVGTRADGAWRKSRLAARLLIRRESRPLRPREQALARRLSQDPEVTNRLIQQALYFLGIGPRKHAFDQKLVDGRN' A
#
# COMPACT_ATOMS: atom_id res chain seq x y z
N MET A 1 -1.21 27.14 11.55
CA MET A 1 -0.93 26.00 12.45
C MET A 1 -1.30 24.72 11.72
N GLU A 2 -0.31 24.00 11.22
CA GLU A 2 -0.51 22.83 10.35
C GLU A 2 -1.05 21.62 11.10
N ARG A 3 -2.02 20.94 10.49
CA ARG A 3 -2.58 19.65 10.90
C ARG A 3 -1.61 18.49 10.61
N VAL A 4 -0.37 18.60 11.09
CA VAL A 4 0.71 17.63 10.81
C VAL A 4 0.30 16.22 11.27
N GLY A 5 -0.38 16.10 12.41
CA GLY A 5 -0.91 14.82 12.90
C GLY A 5 -1.97 14.20 11.98
N THR A 6 -2.96 14.99 11.54
CA THR A 6 -4.08 14.48 10.72
C THR A 6 -3.64 14.05 9.31
N ARG A 7 -2.65 14.74 8.74
CA ARG A 7 -2.09 14.38 7.42
C ARG A 7 -1.24 13.11 7.50
N ALA A 8 -0.38 12.97 8.52
CA ALA A 8 0.41 11.77 8.74
C ALA A 8 -0.47 10.53 8.95
N ASP A 9 -1.56 10.67 9.73
CA ASP A 9 -2.57 9.62 9.91
C ASP A 9 -3.29 9.27 8.60
N GLY A 10 -3.55 10.27 7.76
CA GLY A 10 -4.16 10.11 6.44
C GLY A 10 -3.28 9.31 5.48
N ALA A 11 -2.01 9.70 5.33
CA ALA A 11 -1.03 9.00 4.51
C ALA A 11 -0.86 7.54 4.96
N TRP A 12 -0.72 7.32 6.27
CA TRP A 12 -0.58 5.97 6.84
C TRP A 12 -1.81 5.09 6.60
N ARG A 13 -3.02 5.64 6.81
CA ARG A 13 -4.28 4.93 6.52
C ARG A 13 -4.37 4.52 5.04
N LYS A 14 -4.03 5.42 4.13
CA LYS A 14 -4.04 5.15 2.68
C LYS A 14 -3.01 4.08 2.29
N SER A 15 -1.78 4.17 2.81
CA SER A 15 -0.75 3.15 2.56
C SER A 15 -1.10 1.77 3.13
N ARG A 16 -1.75 1.70 4.30
CA ARG A 16 -2.29 0.44 4.84
C ARG A 16 -3.39 -0.14 3.97
N LEU A 17 -4.23 0.70 3.39
CA LEU A 17 -5.27 0.25 2.47
C LEU A 17 -4.65 -0.31 1.18
N ALA A 18 -3.64 0.37 0.64
CA ALA A 18 -2.86 -0.12 -0.51
C ALA A 18 -2.19 -1.47 -0.20
N ALA A 19 -1.52 -1.60 0.96
CA ALA A 19 -0.92 -2.86 1.40
C ALA A 19 -1.95 -4.00 1.49
N ARG A 20 -3.14 -3.75 2.06
CA ARG A 20 -4.22 -4.74 2.12
C ARG A 20 -4.71 -5.18 0.74
N LEU A 21 -4.76 -4.27 -0.24
CA LEU A 21 -5.12 -4.61 -1.62
C LEU A 21 -4.06 -5.48 -2.28
N LEU A 22 -2.77 -5.21 -2.05
CA LEU A 22 -1.68 -6.07 -2.53
C LEU A 22 -1.80 -7.49 -1.96
N ILE A 23 -2.04 -7.61 -0.66
CA ILE A 23 -2.23 -8.91 0.00
C ILE A 23 -3.44 -9.65 -0.57
N ARG A 24 -4.57 -8.95 -0.73
CA ARG A 24 -5.78 -9.54 -1.32
C ARG A 24 -5.55 -10.05 -2.72
N ARG A 25 -4.79 -9.29 -3.54
CA ARG A 25 -4.46 -9.66 -4.93
C ARG A 25 -3.70 -10.99 -5.01
N GLU A 26 -2.84 -11.29 -4.04
CA GLU A 26 -2.12 -12.58 -4.00
C GLU A 26 -3.06 -13.76 -3.69
N SER A 27 -4.14 -13.55 -2.94
CA SER A 27 -5.10 -14.63 -2.62
C SER A 27 -6.21 -14.78 -3.65
N ARG A 28 -6.62 -13.68 -4.29
CA ARG A 28 -7.67 -13.67 -5.32
C ARG A 28 -7.56 -12.45 -6.24
N PRO A 29 -8.12 -12.51 -7.45
CA PRO A 29 -8.30 -11.32 -8.27
C PRO A 29 -9.07 -10.21 -7.54
N LEU A 30 -8.65 -8.96 -7.75
CA LEU A 30 -9.31 -7.77 -7.19
C LEU A 30 -10.64 -7.51 -7.92
N ARG A 31 -11.69 -7.16 -7.17
CA ARG A 31 -12.97 -6.73 -7.74
C ARG A 31 -12.81 -5.38 -8.46
N PRO A 32 -13.71 -5.01 -9.40
CA PRO A 32 -13.60 -3.73 -10.12
C PRO A 32 -13.46 -2.51 -9.22
N ARG A 33 -14.19 -2.47 -8.09
CA ARG A 33 -14.08 -1.40 -7.08
C ARG A 33 -12.71 -1.37 -6.39
N GLU A 34 -12.15 -2.55 -6.10
CA GLU A 34 -10.83 -2.69 -5.49
C GLU A 34 -9.71 -2.29 -6.47
N GLN A 35 -9.88 -2.61 -7.76
CA GLN A 35 -8.96 -2.18 -8.82
C GLN A 35 -8.99 -0.66 -9.00
N ALA A 36 -10.18 -0.06 -9.06
CA ALA A 36 -10.34 1.40 -9.15
C ALA A 36 -9.70 2.10 -7.94
N LEU A 37 -9.88 1.55 -6.74
CA LEU A 37 -9.25 2.06 -5.53
C LEU A 37 -7.72 1.90 -5.56
N ALA A 38 -7.21 0.74 -6.00
CA ALA A 38 -5.77 0.51 -6.15
C ALA A 38 -5.14 1.52 -7.11
N ARG A 39 -5.82 1.82 -8.23
CA ARG A 39 -5.37 2.82 -9.21
C ARG A 39 -5.36 4.24 -8.64
N ARG A 40 -6.35 4.60 -7.82
CA ARG A 40 -6.36 5.90 -7.13
C ARG A 40 -5.21 5.99 -6.13
N LEU A 41 -4.99 4.95 -5.33
CA LEU A 41 -3.92 4.92 -4.34
C LEU A 41 -2.52 4.92 -4.98
N SER A 42 -2.34 4.29 -6.15
CA SER A 42 -1.04 4.31 -6.85
C SER A 42 -0.69 5.68 -7.45
N GLN A 43 -1.67 6.55 -7.63
CA GLN A 43 -1.50 7.91 -8.13
C GLN A 43 -1.41 8.94 -7.00
N ASP A 44 -1.63 8.52 -5.75
CA ASP A 44 -1.64 9.42 -4.59
C ASP A 44 -0.19 9.64 -4.09
N PRO A 45 0.34 10.88 -4.12
CA PRO A 45 1.72 11.15 -3.77
C PRO A 45 2.03 10.92 -2.28
N GLU A 46 1.02 10.91 -1.40
CA GLU A 46 1.20 10.58 0.01
C GLU A 46 1.33 9.06 0.24
N VAL A 47 0.92 8.25 -0.74
CA VAL A 47 1.04 6.79 -0.69
C VAL A 47 2.38 6.37 -1.28
N THR A 48 3.41 6.36 -0.42
CA THR A 48 4.77 6.00 -0.84
C THR A 48 5.03 4.50 -0.71
N ASN A 49 5.92 3.97 -1.54
CA ASN A 49 6.39 2.57 -1.45
C ASN A 49 6.94 2.24 -0.06
N ARG A 50 7.63 3.19 0.58
CA ARG A 50 8.17 3.01 1.94
C ARG A 50 7.06 2.83 2.98
N LEU A 51 6.01 3.65 2.93
CA LEU A 51 4.86 3.51 3.83
C LEU A 51 4.05 2.24 3.56
N ILE A 52 3.91 1.84 2.29
CA ILE A 52 3.29 0.55 1.93
C ILE A 52 4.12 -0.60 2.51
N GLN A 53 5.44 -0.56 2.36
CA GLN A 53 6.34 -1.58 2.91
C GLN A 53 6.20 -1.67 4.44
N GLN A 54 6.26 -0.54 5.14
CA GLN A 54 6.02 -0.46 6.59
C GLN A 54 4.65 -1.03 6.98
N ALA A 55 3.61 -0.77 6.18
CA ALA A 55 2.29 -1.33 6.41
C ALA A 55 2.25 -2.85 6.21
N LEU A 56 2.97 -3.40 5.22
CA LEU A 56 3.09 -4.85 5.04
C LEU A 56 3.77 -5.53 6.24
N TYR A 57 4.82 -4.90 6.78
CA TYR A 57 5.45 -5.36 8.03
C TYR A 57 4.49 -5.30 9.22
N PHE A 58 3.79 -4.18 9.39
CA PHE A 58 2.79 -4.02 10.44
C PHE A 58 1.70 -5.09 10.39
N LEU A 59 1.28 -5.51 9.18
CA LEU A 59 0.27 -6.54 8.98
C LEU A 59 0.77 -7.98 9.22
N GLY A 60 2.02 -8.16 9.66
CA GLY A 60 2.54 -9.46 10.09
C GLY A 60 2.98 -10.40 8.95
N ILE A 61 3.25 -9.87 7.75
CA ILE A 61 3.60 -10.67 6.56
C ILE A 61 5.11 -10.96 6.50
N GLY A 62 5.73 -11.14 7.66
CA GLY A 62 7.17 -11.38 7.82
C GLY A 62 7.74 -12.50 6.92
N PRO A 63 7.06 -13.66 6.75
CA PRO A 63 7.59 -14.76 5.93
C PRO A 63 7.42 -14.62 4.41
N ARG A 64 6.43 -13.84 3.93
CA ARG A 64 6.18 -13.63 2.48
C ARG A 64 6.80 -12.33 1.93
N LYS A 65 7.56 -11.63 2.77
CA LYS A 65 8.18 -10.33 2.54
C LYS A 65 8.96 -10.21 1.23
N HIS A 66 9.81 -11.17 0.90
CA HIS A 66 10.68 -11.10 -0.27
C HIS A 66 9.93 -10.99 -1.61
N ALA A 67 8.77 -11.64 -1.72
CA ALA A 67 7.96 -11.61 -2.94
C ALA A 67 7.24 -10.26 -3.15
N PHE A 68 6.95 -9.52 -2.07
CA PHE A 68 6.31 -8.20 -2.17
C PHE A 68 7.33 -7.09 -2.41
N ASP A 69 8.50 -7.15 -1.76
CA ASP A 69 9.55 -6.14 -1.93
C ASP A 69 10.04 -6.05 -3.38
N GLN A 70 10.22 -7.18 -4.08
CA GLN A 70 10.62 -7.20 -5.50
C GLN A 70 9.59 -6.49 -6.40
N LYS A 71 8.30 -6.80 -6.23
CA LYS A 71 7.21 -6.22 -7.04
C LYS A 71 7.03 -4.71 -6.84
N LEU A 72 7.46 -4.15 -5.71
CA LEU A 72 7.42 -2.71 -5.45
C LEU A 72 8.57 -1.94 -6.10
N VAL A 73 9.71 -2.60 -6.33
CA VAL A 73 10.89 -2.00 -6.99
C VAL A 73 10.73 -2.02 -8.51
N ASP A 74 10.16 -3.10 -9.07
CA ASP A 74 10.05 -3.29 -10.53
C ASP A 74 8.98 -2.40 -11.20
N GLY A 75 8.01 -1.86 -10.46
CA GLY A 75 6.92 -1.05 -11.02
C GLY A 75 7.30 0.38 -11.46
N ARG A 76 8.60 0.70 -11.54
CA ARG A 76 9.11 2.07 -11.72
C ARG A 76 10.06 2.24 -12.92
N ASN A 77 10.06 1.29 -13.86
CA ASN A 77 10.72 1.44 -15.16
C ASN A 77 9.66 1.45 -16.28
#